data_AF-A0A7L1MW67-F1
#
_entry.id   AF-A0A7L1MW67-F1
#
_cell.length_a   1.000
_cell.length_b   1.000
_cell.length_c   1.000
_cell.angle_alpha   90.00
_cell.angle_beta   90.00
_cell.angle_gamma   90.00
#
_symmetry.space_group_name_H-M   'P 1'
#
loop_
_entity.id
_entity.type
_entity.pdbx_description
1 polymer ?
#
loop_
_entity_poly.entity_id
_entity_poly.type
_entity_poly.pdbx_seq_one_letter_code
_entity_poly.pdbx_strand_id
1 'polypeptide(L)' 'AALARSVTEAAAEAVALGGRFTLGVSGGSLVPLLARELPLALSAAPAAQPGRWLMALCDERLVPPEHPES' A
#
# COMPACT_ATOMS: atom_id res chain seq x y z
N ALA A 1 3.49 -11.96 -1.62
CA ALA A 1 4.94 -12.25 -1.61
C ALA A 1 5.64 -11.33 -0.62
N ALA A 2 6.99 -11.24 -0.68
CA ALA A 2 7.80 -10.54 0.32
C ALA A 2 7.41 -9.07 0.52
N LEU A 3 7.16 -8.32 -0.57
CA LEU A 3 6.80 -6.89 -0.47
C LEU A 3 5.49 -6.67 0.28
N ALA A 4 4.41 -7.35 -0.12
CA ALA A 4 3.11 -7.21 0.54
C ALA A 4 3.18 -7.56 2.03
N ARG A 5 3.96 -8.59 2.38
CA ARG A 5 4.20 -8.96 3.77
C ARG A 5 4.91 -7.85 4.54
N SER A 6 6.00 -7.30 4.00
CA SER A 6 6.73 -6.19 4.64
C SER A 6 5.85 -4.95 4.83
N VAL A 7 4.99 -4.63 3.87
CA VAL A 7 4.02 -3.53 4.00
C VAL A 7 3.04 -3.80 5.15
N THR A 8 2.50 -5.02 5.24
CA THR A 8 1.56 -5.36 6.33
C THR A 8 2.22 -5.43 7.71
N GLU A 9 3.47 -5.87 7.79
CA GLU A 9 4.27 -5.88 9.04
C GLU A 9 4.52 -4.44 9.51
N ALA A 10 5.00 -3.57 8.63
CA ALA A 10 5.23 -2.15 8.94
C ALA A 10 3.92 -1.42 9.31
N ALA A 11 2.81 -1.76 8.65
CA ALA A 11 1.51 -1.21 8.97
C ALA A 11 1.02 -1.62 10.36
N ALA A 12 1.16 -2.90 10.71
CA ALA A 12 0.78 -3.40 12.03
C ALA A 12 1.59 -2.72 13.14
N GLU A 13 2.90 -2.52 12.92
CA GLU A 13 3.77 -1.79 13.85
C GLU A 13 3.33 -0.33 14.03
N ALA A 14 3.12 0.40 12.93
CA ALA A 14 2.70 1.81 12.98
C ALA A 14 1.34 2.01 13.66
N VAL A 15 0.41 1.07 13.45
CA VAL A 15 -0.91 1.08 14.10
C VAL A 15 -0.79 0.78 15.59
N ALA A 16 0.07 -0.17 15.98
CA ALA A 16 0.32 -0.49 17.39
C ALA A 16 0.93 0.69 18.17
N LEU A 17 1.74 1.52 17.51
CA LEU A 17 2.32 2.74 18.07
C LEU A 17 1.32 3.91 18.16
N GLY A 18 0.06 3.71 17.75
CA GLY A 18 -1.06 4.58 18.14
C GLY A 18 -1.48 5.64 17.12
N GLY A 19 -0.94 5.63 15.90
CA GLY A 19 -1.15 6.72 14.94
C GLY A 19 -1.92 6.31 13.69
N ARG A 20 -1.18 5.89 12.67
CA ARG A 20 -1.65 5.65 11.31
C ARG A 20 -0.49 5.03 10.54
N PHE A 21 -0.75 4.21 9.54
CA PHE A 21 0.29 3.82 8.58
C PHE A 21 0.23 4.74 7.36
N THR A 22 1.37 5.25 6.89
CA THR A 22 1.44 6.09 5.68
C THR A 22 2.38 5.42 4.68
N LEU A 23 1.94 5.24 3.44
CA LEU A 23 2.69 4.57 2.38
C LEU A 23 2.73 5.44 1.13
N GLY A 24 3.94 5.83 0.72
CA GLY A 24 4.21 6.35 -0.62
C GLY A 24 4.44 5.19 -1.58
N VAL A 25 3.78 5.20 -2.73
CA VAL A 25 3.94 4.18 -3.77
C VAL A 25 4.44 4.86 -5.04
N SER A 26 5.62 4.48 -5.51
CA SER A 26 6.08 4.83 -6.85
C SER A 26 5.38 3.97 -7.90
N GLY A 27 5.24 4.50 -9.11
CA GLY A 27 4.62 3.81 -10.24
C GLY A 27 5.41 2.58 -10.74
N GLY A 28 5.18 2.22 -12.00
CA GLY A 28 5.84 1.07 -12.63
C GLY A 28 5.36 -0.27 -12.04
N SER A 29 6.29 -1.21 -11.80
CA SER A 29 5.93 -2.59 -11.42
C SER A 29 5.46 -2.76 -9.97
N LEU A 30 5.65 -1.77 -9.10
CA LEU A 30 5.27 -1.84 -7.70
C LEU A 30 3.75 -1.80 -7.50
N VAL A 31 3.05 -0.92 -8.23
CA VAL A 31 1.60 -0.78 -8.18
C VAL A 31 0.87 -2.09 -8.52
N PRO A 32 1.09 -2.73 -9.69
CA PRO A 32 0.40 -3.98 -10.03
C PRO A 32 0.84 -5.16 -9.14
N LEU A 33 2.08 -5.16 -8.62
CA LEU A 33 2.53 -6.19 -7.68
C LEU A 33 1.78 -6.07 -6.35
N LEU A 34 1.68 -4.86 -5.79
CA LEU A 34 0.94 -4.61 -4.55
C LEU A 34 -0.56 -4.84 -4.75
N ALA A 35 -1.15 -4.36 -5.85
CA ALA A 35 -2.58 -4.57 -6.14
C ALA A 35 -2.94 -6.07 -6.17
N ARG A 36 -2.07 -6.92 -6.73
CA ARG A 36 -2.25 -8.36 -6.77
C ARG A 36 -2.09 -9.03 -5.41
N GLU A 37 -1.09 -8.61 -4.62
CA GLU A 37 -0.63 -9.40 -3.47
C GLU A 37 -1.08 -8.87 -2.11
N LEU A 38 -1.33 -7.57 -2.00
CA LEU A 38 -1.71 -6.92 -0.76
C LEU A 38 -3.06 -7.40 -0.21
N PRO A 39 -4.11 -7.66 -1.02
CA PRO A 39 -5.38 -8.16 -0.50
C PRO A 39 -5.25 -9.48 0.27
N LEU A 40 -4.46 -10.42 -0.25
CA LEU A 40 -4.20 -11.69 0.41
C LEU A 40 -3.37 -11.50 1.68
N ALA A 41 -2.33 -10.65 1.63
CA ALA A 41 -1.52 -10.35 2.81
C ALA A 41 -2.34 -9.70 3.93
N LEU A 42 -3.23 -8.76 3.60
CA LEU A 42 -4.11 -8.10 4.55
C LEU A 42 -5.11 -9.07 5.20
N SER A 43 -5.58 -10.06 4.45
CA SER A 43 -6.45 -11.11 4.99
C SER A 43 -5.74 -11.96 6.05
N ALA A 44 -4.42 -12.11 5.94
CA ALA A 44 -3.57 -12.81 6.92
C ALA A 44 -3.04 -11.89 8.04
N ALA A 45 -3.22 -10.57 7.94
CA ALA A 45 -2.64 -9.58 8.85
C ALA A 45 -3.70 -8.57 9.37
N PRO A 46 -4.68 -9.00 10.18
CA PRO A 46 -5.75 -8.11 10.67
C PRO A 46 -5.24 -6.91 11.48
N ALA A 47 -4.09 -7.06 12.15
CA ALA A 47 -3.44 -5.98 12.91
C ALA A 47 -2.99 -4.80 12.02
N ALA A 48 -2.83 -5.02 10.71
CA ALA A 48 -2.41 -3.99 9.78
C ALA A 48 -3.46 -2.88 9.61
N GLN A 49 -4.75 -3.14 9.86
CA GLN A 49 -5.86 -2.17 9.87
C GLN A 49 -5.86 -1.16 8.68
N PRO A 50 -6.19 -1.59 7.45
CA PRO A 50 -6.22 -0.74 6.25
C PRO A 50 -7.04 0.55 6.37
N GLY A 51 -8.10 0.54 7.19
CA GLY A 51 -8.90 1.74 7.46
C GLY A 51 -8.12 2.87 8.17
N ARG A 52 -6.91 2.59 8.67
CA ARG A 52 -5.98 3.55 9.26
C ARG A 52 -4.78 3.82 8.34
N TRP A 53 -4.93 3.64 7.03
CA TRP A 53 -3.85 3.89 6.09
C TRP A 53 -4.05 5.23 5.40
N LEU A 54 -2.96 5.93 5.15
CA LEU A 54 -2.87 6.96 4.13
C LEU A 54 -1.97 6.44 3.02
N MET A 55 -2.50 6.34 1.80
CA MET A 55 -1.71 5.98 0.63
C MET A 55 -1.60 7.19 -0.29
N ALA A 56 -0.41 7.42 -0.81
CA ALA A 56 -0.15 8.46 -1.79
C ALA A 56 0.79 7.94 -2.88
N LEU A 57 0.67 8.48 -4.07
CA LEU A 57 1.67 8.29 -5.11
C LEU A 57 2.85 9.21 -4.83
N CYS A 58 4.07 8.71 -5.01
CA CYS A 58 5.29 9.51 -4.84
C CYS A 58 5.37 10.63 -5.90
N ASP A 59 4.85 10.34 -7.09
CA ASP A 59 4.80 11.16 -8.28
C ASP A 59 3.67 10.66 -9.18
N GLU A 60 3.20 11.50 -10.11
CA GLU A 60 2.17 11.14 -11.08
C GLU A 60 2.35 11.97 -12.37
N ARG A 61 2.00 11.37 -13.52
CA ARG A 61 1.94 12.05 -14.80
C ARG A 61 0.71 12.94 -14.86
N LEU A 62 0.83 14.11 -15.49
CA LEU A 62 -0.31 14.99 -15.71
C LEU A 62 -1.21 14.48 -16.84
N VAL A 63 -1.99 13.44 -16.56
CA VAL A 63 -2.94 12.78 -17.47
C VAL A 63 -4.24 12.43 -16.69
N PRO A 64 -5.36 12.16 -17.38
CA PRO A 64 -6.57 11.65 -16.71
C PRO A 64 -6.33 10.32 -16.00
N PRO A 65 -7.05 10.00 -14.90
CA PRO A 65 -6.87 8.76 -14.15
C PRO A 65 -7.11 7.47 -14.95
N GLU A 66 -7.96 7.53 -15.98
CA GLU A 66 -8.24 6.40 -16.87
C GLU A 66 -7.18 6.21 -17.97
N HIS A 67 -6.19 7.11 -18.07
CA HIS A 67 -5.13 7.02 -19.05
C HIS A 67 -4.22 5.80 -18.76
N PRO A 68 -3.77 5.02 -19.75
CA PRO A 68 -2.91 3.83 -19.52
C PRO A 68 -1.57 4.07 -18.83
N GLU A 69 -1.19 5.34 -18.68
CA GLU A 69 0.05 5.77 -18.01
C GLU A 69 -0.22 6.42 -16.64
N SER A 70 -1.46 6.37 -16.16
CA SER A 70 -1.87 6.67 -14.79
C SER A 70 -1.88 5.40 -13.93
#